data_AF-A0A0K0Y5J0-F1
#
_entry.id   AF-A0A0K0Y5J0-F1
#
_cell.length_a   1.000
_cell.length_b   1.000
_cell.length_c   1.000
_cell.angle_alpha   90.00
_cell.angle_beta   90.00
_cell.angle_gamma   90.00
#
_symmetry.space_group_name_H-M   'P 1'
#
loop_
_entity.id
_entity.type
_entity.pdbx_description
1 polymer ?
#
loop_
_entity_poly.entity_id
_entity_poly.type
_entity_poly.pdbx_seq_one_letter_code
_entity_poly.pdbx_strand_id
1 'polypeptide(L)'
;MTHHSSINGCLSADETAIQDVILSETSTFSEGDFEGWKACWLPHESTHIVYVSENAGLCVLRGWTEACKHMQHVFETKLQCNNTHYDKYDMAISIDDNSAIVTFDSTATGAEGIFTDTYETRFMRKTPQGWKIAHSNVIVKVRKQSSVASLAVDRSGHVIWTNEATREKLTSHPVFSISSGRLRANRLAWDKVLQSALKNASLYHGHFEMTRFIEQNDGPFRCPVVLGETDEGCVAVVCLNVRDSATYVQFDLDDVVERKLAIAQTVFGLSEGQTNVARHVASGQGLKCIANELGISVNTVRTHLTRIYEKTGVNSQTALVRLLLSVA
;
A
#
# COMPACT_ATOMS: atom_id res chain seq x y z
N MET A 1 5.60 20.98 2.02
CA MET A 1 6.35 21.89 2.91
C MET A 1 5.74 21.76 4.29
N THR A 2 6.29 20.85 5.09
CA THR A 2 5.95 20.68 6.50
C THR A 2 6.83 21.63 7.30
N HIS A 3 6.23 22.42 8.19
CA HIS A 3 6.94 23.29 9.10
C HIS A 3 7.72 22.42 10.10
N HIS A 4 9.04 22.30 9.90
CA HIS A 4 9.94 21.84 10.94
C HIS A 4 10.03 22.93 12.01
N SER A 5 9.31 22.73 13.11
CA SER A 5 9.61 23.41 14.36
C SER A 5 10.85 22.76 14.96
N SER A 6 12.02 23.23 14.54
CA SER A 6 13.30 22.86 15.15
C SER A 6 13.38 23.46 16.55
N ILE A 7 12.89 22.74 17.56
CA ILE A 7 13.31 22.98 18.94
C ILE A 7 14.65 22.28 19.10
N ASN A 8 15.73 22.97 18.73
CA ASN A 8 17.10 22.58 19.06
C ASN A 8 17.33 22.81 20.57
N GLY A 9 16.78 21.93 21.40
CA GLY A 9 17.28 21.70 22.75
C GLY A 9 18.50 20.78 22.66
N CYS A 10 19.60 21.12 23.34
CA CYS A 10 20.71 20.18 23.50
C CYS A 10 20.18 18.96 24.28
N LEU A 11 20.35 17.76 23.74
CA LEU A 11 19.94 16.52 24.41
C LEU A 11 20.70 16.39 25.74
N SER A 12 19.99 15.96 26.78
CA SER A 12 20.57 15.52 28.03
C SER A 12 21.42 14.26 27.83
N ALA A 13 22.31 13.97 28.79
CA ALA A 13 23.16 12.78 28.74
C ALA A 13 22.35 11.47 28.65
N ASP A 14 21.19 11.40 29.31
CA ASP A 14 20.32 10.23 29.23
C ASP A 14 19.60 10.15 27.88
N GLU A 15 19.17 11.27 27.29
CA GLU A 15 18.59 11.28 25.94
C GLU A 15 19.61 10.83 24.88
N THR A 16 20.85 11.31 24.97
CA THR A 16 21.94 10.84 24.08
C THR A 16 22.20 9.35 24.26
N ALA A 17 22.31 8.86 25.50
CA ALA A 17 22.54 7.44 25.76
C ALA A 17 21.39 6.54 25.26
N ILE A 18 20.15 7.00 25.38
CA ILE A 18 18.97 6.30 24.84
C ILE A 18 19.02 6.24 23.31
N GLN A 19 19.32 7.37 22.67
CA GLN A 19 19.46 7.45 21.22
C GLN A 19 20.56 6.52 20.71
N ASP A 20 21.72 6.50 21.39
CA ASP A 20 22.85 5.63 21.04
C ASP A 20 22.47 4.15 21.11
N VAL A 21 21.72 3.71 22.12
CA VAL A 21 21.24 2.33 22.23
C VAL A 21 20.32 1.97 21.06
N ILE A 22 19.42 2.87 20.67
CA ILE A 22 18.49 2.64 19.54
C ILE A 22 19.24 2.58 18.21
N LEU A 23 20.20 3.48 18.00
CA LEU A 23 21.03 3.49 16.80
C LEU A 23 21.92 2.24 16.72
N SER A 24 22.55 1.87 17.84
CA SER A 24 23.39 0.67 17.94
C SER A 24 22.58 -0.60 17.71
N GLU A 25 21.34 -0.69 18.22
CA GLU A 25 20.47 -1.85 17.99
C GLU A 25 20.20 -2.04 16.50
N THR A 26 19.91 -0.95 15.78
CA THR A 26 19.65 -0.99 14.35
C THR A 26 20.93 -1.30 13.55
N SER A 27 22.06 -0.66 13.86
CA SER A 27 23.30 -0.89 13.12
C SER A 27 23.82 -2.32 13.28
N THR A 28 23.84 -2.83 14.51
CA THR A 28 24.27 -4.22 14.79
C THR A 28 23.33 -5.24 14.16
N PHE A 29 22.03 -4.96 14.08
CA PHE A 29 21.09 -5.79 13.31
C PHE A 29 21.45 -5.82 11.82
N SER A 30 21.69 -4.67 11.20
CA SER A 30 22.07 -4.57 9.79
C SER A 30 23.43 -5.21 9.47
N GLU A 31 24.39 -5.10 10.39
CA GLU A 31 25.73 -5.68 10.26
C GLU A 31 25.78 -7.18 10.53
N GLY A 32 24.72 -7.75 11.11
CA GLY A 32 24.68 -9.15 11.53
C GLY A 32 25.48 -9.44 12.80
N ASP A 33 25.73 -8.43 13.64
CA ASP A 33 26.33 -8.59 14.96
C ASP A 33 25.28 -8.92 16.02
N PHE A 34 25.09 -10.21 16.28
CA PHE A 34 24.11 -10.68 17.25
C PHE A 34 24.44 -10.25 18.69
N GLU A 35 25.73 -10.27 19.10
CA GLU A 35 26.09 -9.93 20.48
C GLU A 35 26.00 -8.41 20.72
N GLY A 36 26.36 -7.59 19.72
CA GLY A 36 26.11 -6.15 19.74
C GLY A 36 24.62 -5.82 19.81
N TRP A 37 23.80 -6.49 19.00
CA TRP A 37 22.33 -6.34 19.04
C TRP A 37 21.82 -6.70 20.43
N LYS A 38 22.15 -7.90 20.92
CA LYS A 38 21.73 -8.43 22.21
C LYS A 38 22.13 -7.53 23.39
N ALA A 39 23.30 -6.88 23.31
CA ALA A 39 23.75 -5.94 24.32
C ALA A 39 22.84 -4.71 24.45
N CYS A 40 22.03 -4.37 23.44
CA CYS A 40 21.09 -3.25 23.49
C CYS A 40 19.81 -3.58 24.27
N TRP A 41 19.53 -4.86 24.54
CA TRP A 41 18.26 -5.31 25.11
C TRP A 41 18.36 -5.68 26.59
N LEU A 42 17.24 -5.55 27.28
CA LEU A 42 17.10 -5.96 28.68
C LEU A 42 16.86 -7.49 28.75
N PRO A 43 17.73 -8.27 29.41
CA PRO A 43 17.53 -9.71 29.56
C PRO A 43 16.54 -10.03 30.69
N HIS A 44 15.26 -9.71 30.48
CA HIS A 44 14.20 -9.85 31.48
C HIS A 44 12.90 -10.36 30.87
N GLU A 45 12.04 -11.02 31.65
CA GLU A 45 10.75 -11.57 31.18
C GLU A 45 9.73 -10.50 30.76
N SER A 46 9.95 -9.24 31.16
CA SER A 46 9.16 -8.12 30.65
C SER A 46 9.50 -7.76 29.20
N THR A 47 10.59 -8.30 28.64
CA THR A 47 11.04 -7.95 27.30
C THR A 47 10.15 -8.51 26.24
N HIS A 48 9.66 -7.64 25.35
CA HIS A 48 8.77 -8.03 24.26
C HIS A 48 9.19 -7.33 22.96
N ILE A 49 9.04 -8.06 21.86
CA ILE A 49 9.27 -7.53 20.52
C ILE A 49 8.01 -7.79 19.69
N VAL A 50 7.42 -6.72 19.17
CA VAL A 50 6.21 -6.79 18.36
C VAL A 50 6.50 -6.21 16.99
N TYR A 51 6.27 -7.02 15.96
CA TYR A 51 6.32 -6.59 14.57
C TYR A 51 4.93 -6.71 13.96
N VAL A 52 4.51 -5.68 13.24
CA VAL A 52 3.31 -5.71 12.41
C VAL A 52 3.68 -5.24 11.02
N SER A 53 3.34 -6.01 9.98
CA SER A 53 3.46 -5.55 8.60
C SER A 53 2.30 -6.04 7.75
N GLU A 54 2.01 -5.34 6.66
CA GLU A 54 0.93 -5.73 5.73
C GLU A 54 1.12 -7.16 5.20
N ASN A 55 2.36 -7.55 4.92
CA ASN A 55 2.66 -8.82 4.25
C ASN A 55 2.93 -9.99 5.21
N ALA A 56 3.54 -9.73 6.38
CA ALA A 56 3.89 -10.76 7.35
C ALA A 56 2.91 -10.86 8.52
N GLY A 57 1.94 -9.96 8.62
CA GLY A 57 0.97 -9.93 9.71
C GLY A 57 1.58 -9.51 11.04
N LEU A 58 1.07 -10.08 12.13
CA LEU A 58 1.49 -9.82 13.51
C LEU A 58 2.45 -10.89 14.00
N CYS A 59 3.62 -10.48 14.49
CA CYS A 59 4.55 -11.30 15.25
C CYS A 59 4.74 -10.71 16.64
N VAL A 60 4.62 -11.54 17.68
CA VAL A 60 4.80 -11.13 19.08
C VAL A 60 5.72 -12.12 19.76
N LEU A 61 6.91 -11.66 20.16
CA LEU A 61 7.88 -12.42 20.94
C LEU A 61 7.78 -11.99 22.40
N ARG A 62 7.50 -12.93 23.32
CA ARG A 62 7.22 -12.65 24.73
C ARG A 62 8.33 -13.16 25.64
N GLY A 63 8.85 -12.26 26.46
CA GLY A 63 9.97 -12.56 27.33
C GLY A 63 11.30 -12.62 26.57
N TRP A 64 12.38 -12.38 27.31
CA TRP A 64 13.73 -12.37 26.74
C TRP A 64 14.13 -13.73 26.15
N THR A 65 13.74 -14.83 26.80
CA THR A 65 14.12 -16.18 26.36
C THR A 65 13.61 -16.49 24.94
N GLU A 66 12.34 -16.17 24.66
CA GLU A 66 11.75 -16.35 23.33
C GLU A 66 12.37 -15.39 22.31
N ALA A 67 12.42 -14.10 22.66
CA ALA A 67 12.94 -13.06 21.78
C ALA A 67 14.40 -13.31 21.38
N CYS A 68 15.28 -13.58 22.35
CA CYS A 68 16.69 -13.84 22.13
C CYS A 68 16.90 -15.08 21.25
N LYS A 69 16.15 -16.17 21.50
CA LYS A 69 16.24 -17.39 20.69
C LYS A 69 15.79 -17.16 19.25
N HIS A 70 14.66 -16.46 19.06
CA HIS A 70 14.17 -16.13 17.73
C HIS A 70 15.16 -15.25 16.96
N MET A 71 15.67 -14.21 17.61
CA MET A 71 16.63 -13.30 16.97
C MET A 71 17.95 -14.01 16.69
N GLN A 72 18.44 -14.89 17.57
CA GLN A 72 19.61 -15.71 17.26
C GLN A 72 19.42 -16.51 15.95
N HIS A 73 18.26 -17.13 15.76
CA HIS A 73 17.94 -17.82 14.50
C HIS A 73 17.93 -16.87 13.30
N VAL A 74 17.34 -15.68 13.43
CA VAL A 74 17.34 -14.64 12.37
C VAL A 74 18.77 -14.30 11.94
N PHE A 75 19.69 -14.15 12.90
CA PHE A 75 21.08 -13.83 12.61
C PHE A 75 21.84 -15.01 11.98
N GLU A 76 21.68 -16.22 12.53
CA GLU A 76 22.35 -17.43 12.03
C GLU A 76 21.93 -17.79 10.60
N THR A 77 20.66 -17.53 10.26
CA THR A 77 20.09 -17.81 8.93
C THR A 77 20.14 -16.64 7.96
N LYS A 78 20.70 -15.50 8.38
CA LYS A 78 20.81 -14.27 7.58
C LYS A 78 19.45 -13.72 7.09
N LEU A 79 18.43 -13.80 7.95
CA LEU A 79 17.09 -13.29 7.66
C LEU A 79 16.94 -11.78 7.93
N GLN A 80 18.02 -11.08 8.30
CA GLN A 80 17.96 -9.63 8.50
C GLN A 80 17.58 -8.90 7.21
N CYS A 81 16.96 -7.73 7.36
CA CYS A 81 16.61 -6.89 6.23
C CYS A 81 17.87 -6.38 5.52
N ASN A 82 18.02 -6.70 4.24
CA ASN A 82 19.10 -6.20 3.40
C ASN A 82 18.79 -4.78 2.89
N ASN A 83 18.83 -3.82 3.83
CA ASN A 83 18.58 -2.41 3.56
C ASN A 83 19.89 -1.72 3.21
N THR A 84 19.91 -0.99 2.09
CA THR A 84 21.07 -0.20 1.66
C THR A 84 21.12 1.16 2.33
N HIS A 85 19.97 1.64 2.83
CA HIS A 85 19.83 2.92 3.52
C HIS A 85 18.77 2.81 4.61
N TYR A 86 19.03 3.41 5.77
CA TYR A 86 18.13 3.42 6.92
C TYR A 86 18.24 4.76 7.66
N ASP A 87 17.15 5.54 7.70
CA ASP A 87 17.08 6.82 8.41
C ASP A 87 16.05 6.75 9.53
N LYS A 88 16.34 7.36 10.69
CA LYS A 88 15.37 7.60 11.77
C LYS A 88 15.14 9.10 11.94
N TYR A 89 13.89 9.52 12.10
CA TYR A 89 13.51 10.92 12.26
C TYR A 89 12.30 11.06 13.19
N ASP A 90 11.96 12.31 13.52
CA ASP A 90 10.87 12.67 14.46
C ASP A 90 10.94 11.92 15.80
N MET A 91 12.17 11.69 16.29
CA MET A 91 12.40 11.02 17.56
C MET A 91 11.99 11.91 18.73
N ALA A 92 11.05 11.41 19.54
CA ALA A 92 10.64 12.02 20.80
C ALA A 92 10.99 11.07 21.96
N ILE A 93 11.69 11.59 22.97
CA ILE A 93 12.12 10.86 24.16
C ILE A 93 11.43 11.47 25.38
N SER A 94 10.77 10.64 26.19
CA SER A 94 10.19 11.02 27.47
C SER A 94 10.77 10.14 28.56
N ILE A 95 11.46 10.75 29.53
CA ILE A 95 12.15 10.04 30.62
C ILE A 95 11.40 10.27 31.93
N ASP A 96 11.20 9.19 32.69
CA ASP A 96 10.67 9.19 34.05
C ASP A 96 11.51 8.24 34.91
N ASP A 97 12.33 8.82 35.80
CA ASP A 97 13.34 8.16 36.63
C ASP A 97 14.24 7.18 35.85
N ASN A 98 13.99 5.88 35.99
CA ASN A 98 14.76 4.80 35.39
C ASN A 98 14.05 4.16 34.19
N SER A 99 13.06 4.86 33.63
CA SER A 99 12.29 4.42 32.47
C SER A 99 12.21 5.52 31.42
N ALA A 100 12.10 5.13 30.16
CA ALA A 100 11.81 6.08 29.09
C ALA A 100 10.90 5.46 28.04
N ILE A 101 10.10 6.32 27.40
CA ILE A 101 9.32 6.01 26.21
C ILE A 101 9.95 6.78 25.06
N VAL A 102 10.24 6.09 23.96
CA VAL A 102 10.77 6.69 22.75
C VAL A 102 9.85 6.37 21.59
N THR A 103 9.44 7.38 20.84
CA THR A 103 8.76 7.20 19.55
C THR A 103 9.59 7.78 18.44
N PHE A 104 9.65 7.12 17.30
CA PHE A 104 10.33 7.65 16.11
C PHE A 104 9.77 6.97 14.86
N ASP A 105 9.92 7.65 13.74
CA ASP A 105 9.64 7.11 12.42
C ASP A 105 10.96 6.75 11.75
N SER A 106 10.96 5.74 10.89
CA SER A 106 12.12 5.39 10.09
C SER A 106 11.75 5.10 8.65
N THR A 107 12.71 5.27 7.75
CA THR A 107 12.60 4.86 6.35
C THR A 107 13.75 3.94 5.99
N ALA A 108 13.47 2.86 5.29
CA ALA A 108 14.49 1.97 4.77
C ALA A 108 14.28 1.65 3.30
N THR A 109 15.39 1.59 2.55
CA THR A 109 15.41 1.17 1.15
C THR A 109 16.11 -0.17 1.01
N GLY A 110 15.39 -1.18 0.54
CA GLY A 110 15.92 -2.52 0.28
C GLY A 110 16.61 -2.65 -1.08
N ALA A 111 17.40 -3.71 -1.26
CA ALA A 111 18.17 -4.00 -2.48
C ALA A 111 17.33 -4.08 -3.79
N GLU A 112 16.03 -4.35 -3.71
CA GLU A 112 15.10 -4.38 -4.87
C GLU A 112 14.30 -3.08 -5.05
N GLY A 113 14.72 -1.98 -4.42
CA GLY A 113 13.97 -0.72 -4.44
C GLY A 113 12.66 -0.77 -3.64
N ILE A 114 12.51 -1.76 -2.76
CA ILE A 114 11.41 -1.82 -1.79
C ILE A 114 11.62 -0.70 -0.79
N PHE A 115 10.62 0.17 -0.66
CA PHE A 115 10.63 1.23 0.31
C PHE A 115 9.74 0.87 1.49
N THR A 116 10.26 1.04 2.70
CA THR A 116 9.51 0.79 3.94
C THR A 116 9.50 2.04 4.80
N ASP A 117 8.31 2.40 5.26
CA ASP A 117 8.11 3.35 6.36
C ASP A 117 7.91 2.51 7.64
N THR A 118 8.62 2.79 8.73
CA THR A 118 8.39 2.17 10.04
C THR A 118 7.97 3.21 11.07
N TYR A 119 7.01 2.84 11.92
CA TYR A 119 6.52 3.66 13.03
C TYR A 119 6.80 2.89 14.30
N GLU A 120 7.65 3.44 15.16
CA GLU A 120 8.29 2.67 16.20
C GLU A 120 8.05 3.27 17.59
N THR A 121 7.83 2.40 18.56
CA THR A 121 7.80 2.75 19.98
C THR A 121 8.74 1.84 20.74
N ARG A 122 9.62 2.41 21.55
CA ARG A 122 10.51 1.71 22.47
C ARG A 122 10.18 2.08 23.90
N PHE A 123 10.09 1.08 24.77
CA PHE A 123 10.21 1.30 26.20
C PHE A 123 11.62 0.92 26.63
N MET A 124 12.27 1.85 27.31
CA MET A 124 13.65 1.74 27.77
C MET A 124 13.67 1.63 29.29
N ARG A 125 14.67 0.92 29.82
CA ARG A 125 14.94 0.85 31.26
C ARG A 125 16.42 1.14 31.52
N LYS A 126 16.69 1.99 32.50
CA LYS A 126 18.05 2.27 32.98
C LYS A 126 18.51 1.12 33.89
N THR A 127 19.67 0.56 33.60
CA THR A 127 20.33 -0.47 34.41
C THR A 127 21.69 0.06 34.89
N PRO A 128 22.38 -0.64 35.81
CA PRO A 128 23.76 -0.30 36.15
C PRO A 128 24.73 -0.32 34.95
N GLN A 129 24.38 -1.03 33.86
CA GLN A 129 25.16 -1.06 32.62
C GLN A 129 24.69 -0.04 31.57
N GLY A 130 23.82 0.91 31.95
CA GLY A 130 23.25 1.91 31.06
C GLY A 130 21.82 1.60 30.62
N TRP A 131 21.33 2.34 29.63
CA TRP A 131 19.99 2.16 29.09
C TRP A 131 19.89 0.88 28.26
N LYS A 132 18.74 0.20 28.35
CA LYS A 132 18.41 -1.02 27.60
C LYS A 132 16.99 -0.96 27.06
N ILE A 133 16.76 -1.55 25.90
CA ILE A 133 15.43 -1.73 25.32
C ILE A 133 14.71 -2.83 26.10
N ALA A 134 13.61 -2.46 26.74
CA ALA A 134 12.74 -3.38 27.47
C ALA A 134 11.48 -3.75 26.67
N HIS A 135 11.08 -2.99 25.66
CA HIS A 135 9.98 -3.34 24.77
C HIS A 135 10.14 -2.64 23.44
N SER A 136 9.76 -3.30 22.36
CA SER A 136 9.69 -2.72 21.02
C SER A 136 8.36 -3.02 20.35
N ASN A 137 7.73 -1.99 19.79
CA ASN A 137 6.67 -2.09 18.79
C ASN A 137 7.19 -1.49 17.49
N VAL A 138 7.11 -2.26 16.40
CA VAL A 138 7.50 -1.85 15.06
C VAL A 138 6.33 -2.11 14.11
N ILE A 139 5.73 -1.03 13.61
CA ILE A 139 4.72 -1.11 12.56
C ILE A 139 5.39 -0.77 11.25
N VAL A 140 5.40 -1.73 10.32
CA VAL A 140 6.05 -1.61 9.01
C VAL A 140 4.99 -1.44 7.94
N LYS A 141 5.09 -0.33 7.22
CA LYS A 141 4.34 -0.06 6.00
C LYS A 141 5.25 -0.29 4.80
N VAL A 142 4.91 -1.27 3.98
CA VAL A 142 5.69 -1.65 2.80
C VAL A 142 5.07 -1.03 1.56
N ARG A 143 5.84 -0.26 0.79
CA ARG A 143 5.42 0.23 -0.53
C ARG A 143 6.13 -0.59 -1.60
N LYS A 144 5.46 -1.62 -2.11
CA LYS A 144 6.00 -2.49 -3.16
C LYS A 144 5.77 -1.89 -4.54
N GLN A 145 6.68 -2.16 -5.48
CA GLN A 145 6.41 -2.01 -6.90
C GLN A 145 5.24 -2.94 -7.31
N SER A 146 4.19 -2.33 -7.87
CA SER A 146 3.09 -3.03 -8.52
C SER A 146 3.39 -3.17 -10.01
N SER A 147 3.02 -4.30 -10.62
CA SER A 147 3.05 -4.46 -12.09
C SER A 147 2.06 -3.53 -12.79
N VAL A 148 1.02 -3.09 -12.07
CA VAL A 148 0.03 -2.11 -12.51
C VAL A 148 0.54 -0.70 -12.23
N ALA A 149 0.36 0.20 -13.19
CA ALA A 149 0.65 1.61 -13.03
C ALA A 149 -0.17 2.16 -11.85
N SER A 150 0.52 2.65 -10.82
CA SER A 150 -0.13 3.03 -9.57
C SER A 150 0.57 4.19 -8.88
N LEU A 151 -0.25 5.07 -8.32
CA LEU A 151 0.18 6.18 -7.49
C LEU A 151 -0.75 6.31 -6.29
N ALA A 152 -0.28 6.91 -5.21
CA ALA A 152 -1.07 7.21 -4.03
C ALA A 152 -1.33 8.72 -3.92
N VAL A 153 -2.56 9.07 -3.57
CA VAL A 153 -2.95 10.44 -3.24
C VAL A 153 -3.45 10.57 -1.80
N ASP A 154 -3.24 11.75 -1.22
CA ASP A 154 -3.81 12.13 0.07
C ASP A 154 -5.33 12.41 -0.02
N ARG A 155 -5.94 12.78 1.11
CA ARG A 155 -7.38 13.14 1.22
C ARG A 155 -7.81 14.25 0.26
N SER A 156 -6.88 15.12 -0.11
CA SER A 156 -7.15 16.24 -0.99
C SER A 156 -6.91 15.91 -2.47
N GLY A 157 -6.24 14.81 -2.80
CA GLY A 157 -5.87 14.42 -4.17
C GLY A 157 -4.45 14.81 -4.59
N HIS A 158 -3.59 15.25 -3.66
CA HIS A 158 -2.16 15.45 -3.95
C HIS A 158 -1.44 14.10 -4.00
N VAL A 159 -0.56 13.94 -4.99
CA VAL A 159 0.27 12.75 -5.15
C VAL A 159 1.31 12.72 -4.02
N ILE A 160 1.21 11.73 -3.14
CA ILE A 160 2.14 11.51 -2.02
C ILE A 160 3.14 10.39 -2.32
N TRP A 161 2.87 9.58 -3.34
CA TRP A 161 3.79 8.53 -3.78
C TRP A 161 3.46 8.08 -5.21
N THR A 162 4.49 7.74 -5.98
CA THR A 162 4.40 7.06 -7.28
C THR A 162 5.73 6.35 -7.52
N ASN A 163 5.71 5.16 -8.12
CA ASN A 163 6.95 4.52 -8.56
C ASN A 163 7.49 5.17 -9.85
N GLU A 164 8.76 4.89 -10.19
CA GLU A 164 9.45 5.47 -11.35
C GLU A 164 8.75 5.10 -12.68
N ALA A 165 8.42 3.82 -12.87
CA ALA A 165 7.71 3.36 -14.05
C ALA A 165 6.35 4.08 -14.27
N THR A 166 5.59 4.31 -13.20
CA THR A 166 4.31 5.06 -13.28
C THR A 166 4.57 6.54 -13.56
N ARG A 167 5.63 7.12 -12.98
CA ARG A 167 6.00 8.52 -13.22
C ARG A 167 6.38 8.76 -14.68
N GLU A 168 7.18 7.87 -15.26
CA GLU A 168 7.55 7.92 -16.68
C GLU A 168 6.30 7.85 -17.56
N LYS A 169 5.42 6.87 -17.32
CA LYS A 169 4.14 6.72 -18.03
C LYS A 169 3.27 7.99 -17.95
N LEU A 170 3.21 8.66 -16.81
CA LEU A 170 2.40 9.87 -16.62
C LEU A 170 2.88 11.08 -17.42
N THR A 171 4.12 11.09 -17.90
CA THR A 171 4.70 12.25 -18.62
C THR A 171 3.98 12.51 -19.95
N SER A 172 3.52 11.45 -20.61
CA SER A 172 2.83 11.51 -21.91
C SER A 172 1.49 10.76 -21.90
N HIS A 173 0.91 10.52 -20.72
CA HIS A 173 -0.29 9.70 -20.60
C HIS A 173 -1.51 10.38 -21.25
N PRO A 174 -2.28 9.68 -22.11
CA PRO A 174 -3.40 10.30 -22.83
C PRO A 174 -4.53 10.75 -21.91
N VAL A 175 -4.71 10.07 -20.77
CA VAL A 175 -5.84 10.31 -19.84
C VAL A 175 -5.47 11.15 -18.63
N PHE A 176 -4.22 11.09 -18.15
CA PHE A 176 -3.84 11.59 -16.83
C PHE A 176 -2.66 12.54 -16.91
N SER A 177 -2.62 13.49 -15.98
CA SER A 177 -1.48 14.37 -15.76
C SER A 177 -1.37 14.73 -14.28
N ILE A 178 -0.19 15.18 -13.86
CA ILE A 178 0.01 15.78 -12.55
C ILE A 178 0.07 17.30 -12.73
N SER A 179 -0.87 18.02 -12.12
CA SER A 179 -0.94 19.49 -12.15
C SER A 179 -0.91 20.04 -10.74
N SER A 180 0.06 20.91 -10.44
CA SER A 180 0.31 21.45 -9.09
C SER A 180 0.38 20.36 -8.01
N GLY A 181 1.02 19.23 -8.32
CA GLY A 181 1.16 18.09 -7.42
C GLY A 181 -0.10 17.23 -7.25
N ARG A 182 -1.19 17.49 -7.98
CA ARG A 182 -2.44 16.72 -7.92
C ARG A 182 -2.63 15.86 -9.15
N LEU A 183 -3.20 14.67 -8.99
CA LEU A 183 -3.65 13.87 -10.13
C LEU A 183 -4.88 14.53 -10.78
N ARG A 184 -4.82 14.70 -12.11
CA ARG A 184 -5.90 15.23 -12.93
C ARG A 184 -6.16 14.32 -14.12
N ALA A 185 -7.42 14.30 -14.57
CA ALA A 185 -7.74 13.78 -15.89
C ALA A 185 -7.69 14.91 -16.93
N ASN A 186 -7.23 14.61 -18.15
CA ASN A 186 -6.97 15.61 -19.18
C ASN A 186 -8.25 16.21 -19.81
N ARG A 187 -9.43 15.61 -19.54
CA ARG A 187 -10.74 16.15 -19.95
C ARG A 187 -11.53 16.61 -18.74
N LEU A 188 -12.17 17.77 -18.83
CA LEU A 188 -12.93 18.36 -17.72
C LEU A 188 -14.06 17.44 -17.21
N ALA A 189 -14.76 16.76 -18.12
CA ALA A 189 -15.82 15.81 -17.75
C ALA A 189 -15.25 14.62 -16.96
N TRP A 190 -14.11 14.07 -17.41
CA TRP A 190 -13.42 12.98 -16.73
C TRP A 190 -12.86 13.41 -15.37
N ASP A 191 -12.29 14.61 -15.28
CA ASP A 191 -11.71 15.11 -14.03
C ASP A 191 -12.79 15.29 -12.97
N LYS A 192 -13.97 15.80 -13.34
CA LYS A 192 -15.11 15.89 -12.39
C LYS A 192 -15.47 14.52 -11.79
N VAL A 193 -15.49 13.46 -12.61
CA VAL A 193 -15.75 12.09 -12.15
C VAL A 193 -14.62 11.59 -11.25
N LEU A 194 -13.37 11.76 -11.68
CA LEU A 194 -12.19 11.37 -10.91
C LEU A 194 -12.15 12.06 -9.54
N GLN A 195 -12.27 13.40 -9.50
CA GLN A 195 -12.22 14.16 -8.26
C GLN A 195 -13.38 13.80 -7.32
N SER A 196 -14.58 13.54 -7.85
CA SER A 196 -15.70 13.05 -7.03
C SER A 196 -15.42 11.68 -6.43
N ALA A 197 -14.82 10.76 -7.20
CA ALA A 197 -14.49 9.43 -6.72
C ALA A 197 -13.35 9.46 -5.69
N LEU A 198 -12.32 10.29 -5.90
CA LEU A 198 -11.25 10.51 -4.91
C LEU A 198 -11.80 11.10 -3.61
N LYS A 199 -12.72 12.07 -3.69
CA LYS A 199 -13.41 12.62 -2.52
C LYS A 199 -14.17 11.55 -1.75
N ASN A 200 -14.90 10.68 -2.44
CA ASN A 200 -15.62 9.58 -1.79
C ASN A 200 -14.66 8.56 -1.15
N ALA A 201 -13.57 8.21 -1.83
CA ALA A 201 -12.54 7.33 -1.29
C ALA A 201 -11.86 7.93 -0.05
N SER A 202 -11.68 9.26 0.01
CA SER A 202 -11.06 9.96 1.13
C SER A 202 -11.81 9.80 2.46
N LEU A 203 -13.11 9.50 2.42
CA LEU A 203 -13.93 9.22 3.60
C LEU A 203 -13.43 8.00 4.38
N TYR A 204 -12.70 7.09 3.72
CA TYR A 204 -12.21 5.85 4.29
C TYR A 204 -10.70 5.88 4.59
N HIS A 205 -10.06 7.06 4.57
CA HIS A 205 -8.64 7.19 4.92
C HIS A 205 -8.39 7.02 6.43
N GLY A 206 -9.41 7.03 7.29
CA GLY A 206 -9.25 6.75 8.71
C GLY A 206 -9.38 5.25 9.02
N HIS A 207 -8.68 4.80 10.07
CA HIS A 207 -8.68 3.38 10.47
C HIS A 207 -10.09 2.87 10.77
N PHE A 208 -10.85 3.60 11.61
CA PHE A 208 -12.18 3.15 12.03
C PHE A 208 -13.20 3.22 10.88
N GLU A 209 -13.11 4.20 10.01
CA GLU A 209 -13.94 4.33 8.81
C GLU A 209 -13.68 3.16 7.85
N MET A 210 -12.42 2.79 7.65
CA MET A 210 -12.06 1.62 6.84
C MET A 210 -12.55 0.31 7.47
N THR A 211 -12.32 0.13 8.78
CA THR A 211 -12.78 -1.07 9.50
C THR A 211 -14.29 -1.23 9.37
N ARG A 212 -15.05 -0.16 9.61
CA ARG A 212 -16.51 -0.17 9.44
C ARG A 212 -16.92 -0.45 7.99
N PHE A 213 -16.20 0.07 7.00
CA PHE A 213 -16.47 -0.23 5.60
C PHE A 213 -16.29 -1.73 5.33
N ILE A 214 -15.19 -2.33 5.79
CA ILE A 214 -14.87 -3.75 5.60
C ILE A 214 -15.96 -4.64 6.22
N GLU A 215 -16.37 -4.33 7.45
CA GLU A 215 -17.45 -5.04 8.15
C GLU A 215 -18.78 -5.02 7.37
N GLN A 216 -19.01 -3.99 6.56
CA GLN A 216 -20.23 -3.79 5.79
C GLN A 216 -20.16 -4.30 4.34
N ASN A 217 -18.97 -4.47 3.77
CA ASN A 217 -18.77 -4.66 2.32
C ASN A 217 -17.90 -5.88 1.96
N ASP A 218 -17.63 -6.78 2.94
CA ASP A 218 -16.88 -8.03 2.77
C ASP A 218 -15.52 -7.83 2.06
N GLY A 219 -14.80 -6.77 2.45
CA GLY A 219 -13.48 -6.47 1.89
C GLY A 219 -13.09 -5.00 1.98
N PRO A 220 -11.80 -4.69 1.67
CA PRO A 220 -11.31 -3.32 1.68
C PRO A 220 -11.97 -2.49 0.58
N PHE A 221 -12.00 -1.17 0.77
CA PHE A 221 -12.54 -0.26 -0.24
C PHE A 221 -11.82 -0.44 -1.57
N ARG A 222 -12.60 -0.85 -2.58
CA ARG A 222 -12.19 -0.94 -3.98
C ARG A 222 -13.32 -0.40 -4.85
N CYS A 223 -13.02 0.57 -5.68
CA CYS A 223 -14.00 1.24 -6.52
C CYS A 223 -13.47 1.38 -7.96
N PRO A 224 -13.94 0.55 -8.90
CA PRO A 224 -13.76 0.82 -10.33
C PRO A 224 -14.58 2.04 -10.75
N VAL A 225 -13.88 3.04 -11.29
CA VAL A 225 -14.42 4.32 -11.72
C VAL A 225 -14.27 4.44 -13.22
N VAL A 226 -15.40 4.53 -13.91
CA VAL A 226 -15.48 4.83 -15.34
C VAL A 226 -15.45 6.35 -15.52
N LEU A 227 -14.41 6.88 -16.14
CA LEU A 227 -14.25 8.32 -16.36
C LEU A 227 -15.07 8.82 -17.56
N GLY A 228 -15.14 8.03 -18.63
CA GLY A 228 -15.91 8.33 -19.84
C GLY A 228 -15.30 7.70 -21.10
N GLU A 229 -15.91 7.96 -22.25
CA GLU A 229 -15.48 7.42 -23.55
C GLU A 229 -14.29 8.21 -24.15
N THR A 230 -13.29 7.49 -24.67
CA THR A 230 -12.14 8.00 -25.43
C THR A 230 -12.52 8.27 -26.88
N ASP A 231 -11.70 9.00 -27.63
CA ASP A 231 -11.98 9.33 -29.05
C ASP A 231 -11.96 8.08 -29.96
N GLU A 232 -11.28 7.03 -29.51
CA GLU A 232 -11.22 5.71 -30.17
C GLU A 232 -12.46 4.85 -29.85
N GLY A 233 -13.38 5.36 -29.03
CA GLY A 233 -14.58 4.65 -28.59
C GLY A 233 -14.30 3.63 -27.48
N CYS A 234 -13.15 3.69 -26.82
CA CYS A 234 -12.87 2.95 -25.59
C CYS A 234 -13.38 3.74 -24.37
N VAL A 235 -13.18 3.23 -23.16
CA VAL A 235 -13.65 3.80 -21.90
C VAL A 235 -12.44 3.88 -20.98
N ALA A 236 -12.14 5.09 -20.53
CA ALA A 236 -11.09 5.29 -19.55
C ALA A 236 -11.58 4.83 -18.16
N VAL A 237 -10.90 3.84 -17.59
CA VAL A 237 -11.23 3.26 -16.28
C VAL A 237 -10.05 3.37 -15.33
N VAL A 238 -10.33 3.69 -14.08
CA VAL A 238 -9.37 3.57 -12.97
C VAL A 238 -9.94 2.70 -11.87
N CYS A 239 -9.07 2.05 -11.11
CA CYS A 239 -9.45 1.37 -9.89
C CYS A 239 -8.90 2.15 -8.69
N LEU A 240 -9.79 2.64 -7.84
CA LEU A 240 -9.43 3.27 -6.58
C LEU A 240 -9.40 2.21 -5.48
N ASN A 241 -8.32 2.14 -4.73
CA ASN A 241 -8.23 1.33 -3.52
C ASN A 241 -7.81 2.23 -2.37
N VAL A 242 -8.39 2.06 -1.19
CA VAL A 242 -7.95 2.81 -0.01
C VAL A 242 -7.16 1.88 0.90
N ARG A 243 -5.92 2.28 1.19
CA ARG A 243 -4.98 1.59 2.09
C ARG A 243 -4.05 2.62 2.72
N ASP A 244 -3.55 2.35 3.92
CA ASP A 244 -2.56 3.17 4.62
C ASP A 244 -2.89 4.67 4.72
N SER A 245 -4.16 4.98 4.95
CA SER A 245 -4.67 6.36 4.99
C SER A 245 -4.50 7.16 3.68
N ALA A 246 -4.42 6.46 2.54
CA ALA A 246 -4.28 7.05 1.21
C ALA A 246 -5.20 6.36 0.20
N THR A 247 -5.48 7.05 -0.92
CA THR A 247 -6.14 6.42 -2.07
C THR A 247 -5.09 6.07 -3.11
N TYR A 248 -4.94 4.80 -3.39
CA TYR A 248 -4.18 4.29 -4.52
C TYR A 248 -5.04 4.33 -5.78
N VAL A 249 -4.55 5.01 -6.81
CA VAL A 249 -5.15 5.08 -8.14
C VAL A 249 -4.38 4.14 -9.05
N GLN A 250 -5.07 3.11 -9.55
CA GLN A 250 -4.54 2.16 -10.51
C GLN A 250 -5.16 2.40 -11.89
N PHE A 251 -4.33 2.43 -12.91
CA PHE A 251 -4.70 2.57 -14.32
C PHE A 251 -3.88 1.61 -15.18
N ASP A 252 -4.15 1.55 -16.49
CA ASP A 252 -3.61 0.53 -17.41
C ASP A 252 -3.90 -0.88 -16.88
N LEU A 253 -5.18 -1.19 -16.68
CA LEU A 253 -5.62 -2.38 -15.93
C LEU A 253 -5.60 -3.68 -16.74
N ASP A 254 -4.99 -3.72 -17.93
CA ASP A 254 -5.11 -4.85 -18.87
C ASP A 254 -4.71 -6.19 -18.25
N ASP A 255 -3.58 -6.25 -17.53
CA ASP A 255 -3.12 -7.47 -16.84
C ASP A 255 -4.01 -7.88 -15.65
N VAL A 256 -4.72 -6.92 -15.04
CA VAL A 256 -5.66 -7.18 -13.95
C VAL A 256 -6.98 -7.69 -14.51
N VAL A 257 -7.40 -7.11 -15.63
CA VAL A 257 -8.58 -7.49 -16.39
C VAL A 257 -8.48 -8.95 -16.82
N GLU A 258 -7.37 -9.38 -17.46
CA GLU A 258 -7.19 -10.78 -17.88
C GLU A 258 -7.32 -11.78 -16.73
N ARG A 259 -6.68 -11.49 -15.59
CA ARG A 259 -6.68 -12.37 -14.42
C ARG A 259 -8.09 -12.55 -13.85
N LYS A 260 -8.83 -11.45 -13.74
CA LYS A 260 -10.20 -11.44 -13.23
C LYS A 260 -11.19 -12.07 -14.20
N LEU A 261 -10.95 -11.95 -15.51
CA LEU A 261 -11.77 -12.60 -16.53
C LEU A 261 -11.66 -14.12 -16.47
N ALA A 262 -10.48 -14.67 -16.21
CA ALA A 262 -10.32 -16.12 -16.03
C ALA A 262 -11.18 -16.64 -14.86
N ILE A 263 -11.25 -15.87 -13.77
CA ILE A 263 -12.07 -16.20 -12.60
C ILE A 263 -13.56 -16.03 -12.93
N ALA A 264 -13.94 -14.89 -13.53
CA ALA A 264 -15.31 -14.61 -13.94
C ALA A 264 -15.84 -15.64 -14.95
N GLN A 265 -14.99 -16.12 -15.86
CA GLN A 265 -15.34 -17.18 -16.79
C GLN A 265 -15.75 -18.46 -16.06
N THR A 266 -15.01 -18.82 -15.02
CA THR A 266 -15.29 -20.00 -14.19
C THR A 266 -16.54 -19.79 -13.32
N VAL A 267 -16.64 -18.65 -12.63
CA VAL A 267 -17.73 -18.35 -11.68
C VAL A 267 -19.08 -18.18 -12.38
N PHE A 268 -19.11 -17.46 -13.50
CA PHE A 268 -20.35 -17.18 -14.24
C PHE A 268 -20.59 -18.13 -15.42
N GLY A 269 -19.69 -19.11 -15.62
CA GLY A 269 -19.77 -20.07 -16.72
C GLY A 269 -19.79 -19.40 -18.11
N LEU A 270 -18.94 -18.38 -18.32
CA LEU A 270 -18.88 -17.69 -19.61
C LEU A 270 -18.26 -18.60 -20.69
N SER A 271 -18.84 -18.63 -21.89
CA SER A 271 -18.24 -19.33 -23.03
C SER A 271 -17.04 -18.55 -23.55
N GLU A 272 -16.15 -19.18 -24.32
CA GLU A 272 -14.97 -18.52 -24.90
C GLU A 272 -15.32 -17.24 -25.67
N GLY A 273 -16.33 -17.27 -26.54
CA GLY A 273 -16.81 -16.06 -27.23
C GLY A 273 -17.39 -14.98 -26.31
N GLN A 274 -17.98 -15.36 -25.17
CA GLN A 274 -18.45 -14.41 -24.16
C GLN A 274 -17.28 -13.82 -23.38
N THR A 275 -16.28 -14.64 -23.03
CA THR A 275 -15.05 -14.19 -22.38
C THR A 275 -14.28 -13.22 -23.27
N ASN A 276 -14.18 -13.50 -24.57
CA ASN A 276 -13.54 -12.59 -25.53
C ASN A 276 -14.25 -11.24 -25.60
N VAL A 277 -15.59 -11.21 -25.67
CA VAL A 277 -16.35 -9.94 -25.61
C VAL A 277 -16.21 -9.26 -24.24
N ALA A 278 -16.31 -10.01 -23.14
CA ALA A 278 -16.17 -9.49 -21.78
C ALA A 278 -14.78 -8.90 -21.53
N ARG A 279 -13.74 -9.48 -22.16
CA ARG A 279 -12.37 -8.97 -22.14
C ARG A 279 -12.28 -7.55 -22.64
N HIS A 280 -12.70 -7.37 -23.88
CA HIS A 280 -12.66 -6.08 -24.51
C HIS A 280 -13.52 -5.06 -23.75
N VAL A 281 -14.68 -5.48 -23.24
CA VAL A 281 -15.52 -4.63 -22.39
C VAL A 281 -14.83 -4.22 -21.09
N ALA A 282 -14.13 -5.14 -20.41
CA ALA A 282 -13.45 -4.89 -19.14
C ALA A 282 -12.22 -3.98 -19.29
N SER A 283 -11.53 -4.06 -20.44
CA SER A 283 -10.51 -3.08 -20.88
C SER A 283 -11.12 -1.75 -21.35
N GLY A 284 -12.45 -1.61 -21.28
CA GLY A 284 -13.16 -0.39 -21.59
C GLY A 284 -13.52 -0.22 -23.07
N GLN A 285 -13.26 -1.16 -23.97
CA GLN A 285 -13.55 -0.96 -25.39
C GLN A 285 -15.05 -0.85 -25.67
N GLY A 286 -15.42 0.05 -26.60
CA GLY A 286 -16.79 0.23 -27.04
C GLY A 286 -17.19 -0.75 -28.14
N LEU A 287 -18.49 -1.01 -28.27
CA LEU A 287 -19.02 -2.15 -29.06
C LEU A 287 -18.57 -2.20 -30.52
N LYS A 288 -18.32 -1.05 -31.15
CA LYS A 288 -17.84 -0.97 -32.54
C LYS A 288 -16.38 -1.42 -32.67
N CYS A 289 -15.54 -1.02 -31.72
CA CYS A 289 -14.14 -1.44 -31.65
C CYS A 289 -14.08 -2.97 -31.43
N ILE A 290 -14.87 -3.48 -30.47
CA ILE A 290 -14.98 -4.92 -30.20
C ILE A 290 -15.41 -5.70 -31.44
N ALA A 291 -16.43 -5.22 -32.15
CA ALA A 291 -16.92 -5.84 -33.37
C ALA A 291 -15.82 -5.95 -34.43
N ASN A 292 -15.07 -4.86 -34.63
CA ASN A 292 -13.96 -4.82 -35.58
C ASN A 292 -12.81 -5.75 -35.18
N GLU A 293 -12.39 -5.73 -33.91
CA GLU A 293 -11.28 -6.56 -33.41
C GLU A 293 -11.60 -8.05 -33.45
N LEU A 294 -12.84 -8.43 -33.10
CA LEU A 294 -13.27 -9.82 -33.13
C LEU A 294 -13.74 -10.30 -34.51
N GLY A 295 -13.79 -9.41 -35.51
CA GLY A 295 -14.28 -9.75 -36.85
C GLY A 295 -15.76 -10.15 -36.89
N ILE A 296 -16.60 -9.62 -35.98
CA ILE A 296 -18.03 -9.93 -35.86
C ILE A 296 -18.90 -8.69 -35.99
N SER A 297 -20.20 -8.85 -36.20
CA SER A 297 -21.12 -7.70 -36.27
C SER A 297 -21.34 -7.07 -34.89
N VAL A 298 -21.63 -5.77 -34.85
CA VAL A 298 -22.06 -5.07 -33.60
C VAL A 298 -23.30 -5.74 -32.99
N ASN A 299 -24.20 -6.30 -33.81
CA ASN A 299 -25.36 -7.05 -33.33
C ASN A 299 -24.96 -8.38 -32.65
N THR A 300 -23.90 -9.03 -33.15
CA THR A 300 -23.30 -10.21 -32.52
C THR A 300 -22.70 -9.84 -31.16
N VAL A 301 -21.97 -8.73 -31.07
CA VAL A 301 -21.46 -8.20 -29.78
C VAL A 301 -22.61 -7.94 -28.80
N ARG A 302 -23.71 -7.30 -29.24
CA ARG A 302 -24.91 -7.05 -28.41
C ARG A 302 -25.55 -8.36 -27.93
N THR A 303 -25.60 -9.37 -28.78
CA THR A 303 -26.11 -10.71 -28.41
C THR A 303 -25.24 -11.35 -27.34
N HIS A 304 -23.91 -11.30 -27.49
CA HIS A 304 -22.99 -11.78 -26.45
C HIS A 304 -23.20 -11.04 -25.13
N LEU A 305 -23.29 -9.70 -25.16
CA LEU A 305 -23.53 -8.88 -23.98
C LEU A 305 -24.84 -9.23 -23.28
N THR A 306 -25.92 -9.43 -24.02
CA THR A 306 -27.22 -9.83 -23.44
C THR A 306 -27.10 -11.14 -22.66
N ARG A 307 -26.43 -12.14 -23.25
CA ARG A 307 -26.20 -13.42 -22.57
C ARG A 307 -25.23 -13.31 -21.39
N ILE A 308 -24.26 -12.40 -21.46
CA ILE A 308 -23.36 -12.13 -20.33
C ILE A 308 -24.17 -11.51 -19.19
N TYR A 309 -25.03 -10.54 -19.46
CA TYR A 309 -25.93 -9.92 -18.48
C TYR A 309 -26.83 -10.94 -17.79
N GLU A 310 -27.41 -11.87 -18.55
CA GLU A 310 -28.19 -12.98 -17.98
C GLU A 310 -27.36 -13.86 -17.03
N LYS A 311 -26.12 -14.21 -17.40
CA LYS A 311 -25.24 -15.07 -16.59
C LYS A 311 -24.65 -14.37 -15.36
N THR A 312 -24.48 -13.06 -15.44
CA THR A 312 -23.82 -12.26 -14.39
C THR A 312 -24.81 -11.51 -13.51
N GLY A 313 -26.08 -11.43 -13.89
CA GLY A 313 -27.12 -10.70 -13.16
C GLY A 313 -27.04 -9.18 -13.27
N VAL A 314 -26.15 -8.62 -14.11
CA VAL A 314 -26.02 -7.17 -14.32
C VAL A 314 -26.82 -6.71 -15.53
N ASN A 315 -27.13 -5.41 -15.62
CA ASN A 315 -28.01 -4.87 -16.66
C ASN A 315 -27.39 -3.74 -17.51
N SER A 316 -26.09 -3.47 -17.36
CA SER A 316 -25.40 -2.43 -18.14
C SER A 316 -23.92 -2.77 -18.32
N GLN A 317 -23.30 -2.19 -19.35
CA GLN A 317 -21.86 -2.35 -19.60
C GLN A 317 -21.04 -1.84 -18.42
N THR A 318 -21.42 -0.70 -17.83
CA THR A 318 -20.77 -0.16 -16.64
C THR A 318 -20.88 -1.12 -15.45
N ALA A 319 -22.06 -1.70 -15.20
CA ALA A 319 -22.24 -2.67 -14.12
C ALA A 319 -21.41 -3.95 -14.37
N LEU A 320 -21.31 -4.41 -15.62
CA LEU A 320 -20.47 -5.53 -16.00
C LEU A 320 -18.98 -5.24 -15.78
N VAL A 321 -18.48 -4.08 -16.20
CA VAL A 321 -17.08 -3.66 -15.96
C VAL A 321 -16.78 -3.64 -14.46
N ARG A 322 -17.70 -3.06 -13.65
CA ARG A 322 -17.53 -3.04 -12.20
C ARG A 322 -17.49 -4.45 -11.61
N LEU A 323 -18.40 -5.32 -12.02
CA LEU A 323 -18.43 -6.72 -11.58
C LEU A 323 -17.13 -7.44 -11.95
N LEU A 324 -16.71 -7.37 -13.21
CA LEU A 324 -15.50 -8.04 -13.67
C LEU A 324 -14.25 -7.53 -12.94
N LEU A 325 -14.17 -6.22 -12.66
CA LEU A 325 -13.08 -5.63 -11.90
C LEU A 325 -13.18 -5.87 -10.38
N SER A 326 -14.34 -6.31 -9.86
CA SER A 326 -14.54 -6.65 -8.44
C SER A 326 -14.42 -8.14 -8.14
N VAL A 327 -14.53 -9.02 -9.13
CA VAL A 327 -14.34 -10.48 -8.95
C VAL A 327 -12.94 -10.74 -8.35
N ALA A 328 -12.89 -11.49 -7.26
CA ALA A 328 -11.71 -11.77 -6.45
C ALA A 328 -10.85 -12.85 -7.08
#